data_AF-A0A455UD79-F1
#
_entry.id   AF-A0A455UD79-F1
#
_cell.length_a   1.000
_cell.length_b   1.000
_cell.length_c   1.000
_cell.angle_alpha   90.00
_cell.angle_beta   90.00
_cell.angle_gamma   90.00
#
_symmetry.space_group_name_H-M   'P 1'
#
loop_
_entity.id
_entity.type
_entity.pdbx_description
1 polymer ?
#
loop_
_entity_poly.entity_id
_entity_poly.type
_entity_poly.pdbx_seq_one_letter_code
_entity_poly.pdbx_strand_id
1 'polypeptide(L)'
;MNDYLQSLIARLAPHSQINGLRITTVMVDNGSLNAFAVPGGVVGINSGLFAFAEDEGAFVSVLAHELGHLSQRHYARGSARAAQTQLPAMAAMLAGMLIAASGGGTLALQPQWDPRRP
;
A
#
# COMPACT_ATOMS: atom_id res chain seq x y z
N MET A 1 -20.34 -14.25 -14.48
CA MET A 1 -20.08 -12.79 -14.32
C MET A 1 -18.85 -12.52 -13.47
N ASN A 2 -18.80 -13.02 -12.23
CA ASN A 2 -17.64 -12.85 -11.35
C ASN A 2 -16.32 -13.34 -11.97
N ASP A 3 -16.33 -14.51 -12.61
CA ASP A 3 -15.10 -15.07 -13.23
C ASP A 3 -14.60 -14.24 -14.42
N TYR A 4 -15.53 -13.67 -15.20
CA TYR A 4 -15.20 -12.75 -16.28
C TYR A 4 -14.51 -11.50 -15.74
N LEU A 5 -15.10 -10.86 -14.72
CA LEU A 5 -14.51 -9.69 -14.06
C LEU A 5 -13.14 -9.98 -13.46
N GLN A 6 -12.98 -11.13 -12.79
CA GLN A 6 -11.70 -11.55 -12.25
C GLN A 6 -10.66 -11.75 -13.35
N SER A 7 -11.03 -12.39 -14.45
CA SER A 7 -10.13 -12.59 -15.60
C SER A 7 -9.73 -11.26 -16.25
N LEU A 8 -10.66 -10.30 -16.31
CA LEU A 8 -10.45 -9.00 -16.92
C LEU A 8 -9.54 -8.13 -16.04
N ILE A 9 -9.78 -8.11 -14.73
CA ILE A 9 -8.86 -7.46 -13.78
C ILE A 9 -7.49 -8.14 -13.79
N ALA A 10 -7.41 -9.47 -13.88
CA ALA A 10 -6.12 -10.16 -13.97
C ALA A 10 -5.33 -9.76 -15.23
N ARG A 11 -6.01 -9.40 -16.33
CA ARG A 11 -5.38 -8.88 -17.55
C ARG A 11 -5.00 -7.40 -17.43
N LEU A 12 -5.81 -6.58 -16.78
CA LEU A 12 -5.57 -5.14 -16.67
C LEU A 12 -4.60 -4.75 -15.54
N ALA A 13 -4.67 -5.43 -14.40
CA ALA A 13 -3.90 -5.10 -13.21
C ALA A 13 -2.38 -5.05 -13.44
N PRO A 14 -1.75 -5.97 -14.20
CA PRO A 14 -0.31 -5.89 -14.51
C PRO A 14 0.10 -4.59 -15.21
N HIS A 15 -0.80 -3.95 -15.95
CA HIS A 15 -0.54 -2.70 -16.66
C HIS A 15 -0.79 -1.45 -15.81
N SER A 16 -1.38 -1.59 -14.62
CA SER A 16 -1.77 -0.47 -13.76
C SER A 16 -0.64 0.10 -12.91
N GLN A 17 0.59 -0.43 -12.95
CA GLN A 17 1.73 -0.07 -12.07
C GLN A 17 1.44 -0.26 -10.56
N ILE A 18 0.37 -0.96 -10.22
CA ILE A 18 0.01 -1.30 -8.86
C ILE A 18 0.78 -2.54 -8.44
N ASN A 19 1.74 -2.38 -7.52
CA ASN A 19 2.54 -3.49 -6.99
C ASN A 19 2.05 -3.90 -5.59
N GLY A 20 1.82 -5.20 -5.38
CA GLY A 20 1.53 -5.77 -4.06
C GLY A 20 0.14 -5.47 -3.48
N LEU A 21 -0.72 -4.73 -4.19
CA LEU A 21 -2.12 -4.52 -3.79
C LEU A 21 -3.00 -5.57 -4.45
N ARG A 22 -3.71 -6.36 -3.64
CA ARG A 22 -4.72 -7.30 -4.14
C ARG A 22 -5.97 -6.54 -4.57
N ILE A 23 -6.35 -6.65 -5.84
CA ILE A 23 -7.59 -6.07 -6.34
C ILE A 23 -8.73 -7.08 -6.19
N THR A 24 -9.84 -6.65 -5.61
CA THR A 24 -11.08 -7.43 -5.44
C THR A 24 -12.23 -6.69 -6.09
N THR A 25 -13.00 -7.37 -6.93
CA THR A 25 -14.18 -6.80 -7.60
C THR A 25 -15.46 -7.14 -6.84
N VAL A 26 -16.36 -6.17 -6.73
CA VAL A 26 -17.69 -6.36 -6.12
C VAL A 26 -18.74 -5.82 -7.07
N MET A 27 -19.79 -6.60 -7.28
CA MET A 27 -20.95 -6.16 -8.04
C MET A 27 -21.88 -5.37 -7.12
N VAL A 28 -22.29 -4.19 -7.56
CA VAL A 28 -23.25 -3.34 -6.84
C VAL A 28 -24.54 -3.32 -7.63
N ASP A 29 -25.65 -3.68 -6.96
CA ASP A 29 -26.98 -3.62 -7.57
C ASP A 29 -27.44 -2.16 -7.65
N ASN A 30 -27.08 -1.50 -8.74
CA ASN A 30 -27.34 -0.09 -9.01
C ASN A 30 -27.38 0.15 -10.52
N GLY A 31 -28.48 0.69 -11.03
CA GLY A 31 -28.69 0.96 -12.46
C GLY A 31 -27.87 2.12 -13.06
N SER A 32 -27.07 2.84 -12.27
CA SER A 32 -26.20 3.90 -12.81
C SER A 32 -24.99 3.33 -13.56
N LEU A 33 -24.61 3.98 -14.67
CA LEU A 33 -23.39 3.70 -15.43
C LEU A 33 -22.18 4.22 -14.64
N ASN A 34 -21.61 3.39 -13.77
CA ASN A 34 -20.48 3.77 -12.92
C ASN A 34 -19.63 2.57 -12.45
N ALA A 35 -18.35 2.82 -12.19
CA ALA A 35 -17.47 1.98 -11.39
C ALA A 35 -16.60 2.86 -10.50
N PHE A 36 -16.11 2.34 -9.39
CA PHE A 36 -15.30 3.12 -8.46
C PHE A 36 -14.26 2.25 -7.76
N ALA A 37 -13.08 2.82 -7.50
CA ALA A 37 -12.03 2.17 -6.73
C ALA A 37 -11.81 2.85 -5.37
N VAL A 38 -11.78 2.05 -4.29
CA VAL A 38 -11.55 2.53 -2.93
C VAL A 38 -10.19 2.11 -2.37
N PRO A 39 -9.63 2.86 -1.39
CA PRO A 39 -8.49 2.44 -0.60
C PRO A 39 -8.65 0.99 -0.08
N GLY A 40 -7.62 0.16 -0.27
CA GLY A 40 -7.66 -1.26 0.13
C GLY A 40 -7.78 -2.24 -1.04
N GLY A 41 -7.93 -1.74 -2.28
CA GLY A 41 -7.92 -2.58 -3.48
C GLY A 41 -9.30 -3.13 -3.84
N VAL A 42 -10.38 -2.53 -3.36
CA VAL A 42 -11.73 -2.93 -3.77
C VAL A 42 -12.20 -2.05 -4.93
N VAL A 43 -12.70 -2.69 -5.99
CA VAL A 43 -13.31 -2.05 -7.16
C VAL A 43 -14.78 -2.43 -7.19
N GLY A 44 -15.66 -1.45 -7.01
CA GLY A 44 -17.11 -1.59 -7.12
C GLY A 44 -17.57 -1.35 -8.55
N ILE A 45 -18.41 -2.23 -9.07
CA ILE A 45 -18.93 -2.16 -10.44
C ILE A 45 -20.45 -2.18 -10.36
N ASN A 46 -21.11 -1.11 -10.84
CA ASN A 46 -22.56 -1.03 -10.84
C ASN A 46 -23.17 -1.90 -11.95
N SER A 47 -24.33 -2.52 -11.69
CA SER A 47 -25.08 -3.30 -12.69
C SER A 47 -25.46 -2.49 -13.92
N GLY A 48 -25.71 -1.19 -13.76
CA GLY A 48 -25.92 -0.26 -14.86
C GLY A 48 -24.74 -0.15 -15.83
N LEU A 49 -23.50 -0.27 -15.35
CA LEU A 49 -22.34 -0.21 -16.24
C LEU A 49 -22.33 -1.36 -17.25
N PHE A 50 -22.78 -2.56 -16.85
CA PHE A 50 -22.93 -3.69 -17.77
C PHE A 50 -24.15 -3.54 -18.68
N ALA A 51 -25.25 -2.97 -18.18
CA ALA A 51 -26.49 -2.84 -18.93
C ALA A 51 -26.42 -1.75 -20.02
N PHE A 52 -25.60 -0.70 -19.81
CA PHE A 52 -25.54 0.47 -20.66
C PHE A 52 -24.22 0.66 -21.42
N ALA A 53 -23.19 -0.15 -21.15
CA ALA A 53 -21.98 -0.12 -21.97
C ALA A 53 -22.32 -0.62 -23.39
N GLU A 54 -21.93 0.17 -24.40
CA GLU A 54 -22.19 -0.15 -25.81
C GLU A 54 -21.46 -1.42 -26.27
N ASP A 55 -20.24 -1.63 -25.76
CA ASP A 55 -19.44 -2.82 -26.00
C ASP A 55 -18.48 -3.11 -24.83
N GLU A 56 -17.75 -4.23 -24.94
CA GLU A 56 -16.73 -4.62 -23.97
C GLU A 56 -15.58 -3.59 -23.88
N GLY A 57 -15.26 -2.90 -24.97
CA GLY A 57 -14.24 -1.86 -25.01
C GLY A 57 -14.60 -0.66 -24.15
N ALA A 58 -15.83 -0.17 -24.24
CA ALA A 58 -16.38 0.89 -23.40
C ALA A 58 -16.33 0.49 -21.93
N PHE A 59 -16.76 -0.73 -21.60
CA PHE A 59 -16.70 -1.28 -20.25
C PHE A 59 -15.25 -1.34 -19.70
N VAL A 60 -14.33 -1.89 -20.49
CA VAL A 60 -12.90 -2.00 -20.16
C VAL A 60 -12.27 -0.63 -19.96
N SER A 61 -12.64 0.36 -20.77
CA SER A 61 -12.10 1.73 -20.68
C SER A 61 -12.40 2.39 -19.33
N VAL A 62 -13.62 2.22 -18.81
CA VAL A 62 -14.03 2.75 -17.50
C VAL A 62 -13.26 2.06 -16.38
N LEU A 63 -13.12 0.73 -16.44
CA LEU A 63 -12.33 0.00 -15.44
C LEU A 63 -10.85 0.37 -15.47
N ALA A 64 -10.27 0.54 -16.66
CA ALA A 64 -8.89 0.97 -16.82
C ALA A 64 -8.67 2.38 -16.25
N HIS A 65 -9.62 3.30 -16.46
CA HIS A 65 -9.62 4.63 -15.88
C HIS A 65 -9.58 4.59 -14.34
N GLU A 66 -10.46 3.79 -13.74
CA GLU A 66 -10.52 3.63 -12.28
C GLU A 66 -9.25 2.98 -11.70
N LEU A 67 -8.69 1.98 -12.38
CA LEU A 67 -7.41 1.37 -12.00
C LEU A 67 -6.26 2.38 -12.06
N GLY A 68 -6.26 3.28 -13.05
CA GLY A 68 -5.30 4.38 -13.15
C GLY A 68 -5.38 5.30 -11.93
N HIS A 69 -6.58 5.71 -11.53
CA HIS A 69 -6.79 6.52 -10.33
C HIS A 69 -6.35 5.79 -9.04
N LEU A 70 -6.66 4.50 -8.93
CA LEU A 70 -6.24 3.70 -7.80
C LEU A 70 -4.70 3.63 -7.70
N SER A 71 -4.02 3.46 -8.83
CA SER A 71 -2.56 3.41 -8.94
C SER A 71 -1.91 4.70 -8.48
N GLN A 72 -2.35 5.84 -9.03
CA GLN A 72 -1.82 7.16 -8.66
C GLN A 72 -1.97 7.42 -7.16
N ARG A 73 -3.16 7.13 -6.61
CA ARG A 73 -3.42 7.28 -5.16
C ARG A 73 -2.60 6.29 -4.32
N HIS A 74 -2.32 5.10 -4.82
CA HIS A 74 -1.47 4.13 -4.13
C HIS A 74 -0.02 4.60 -4.09
N TYR A 75 0.53 5.03 -5.22
CA TYR A 75 1.89 5.55 -5.33
C TYR A 75 2.12 6.77 -4.44
N ALA A 76 1.24 7.78 -4.50
CA ALA A 76 1.33 8.98 -3.67
C ALA A 76 1.29 8.68 -2.17
N ARG A 77 0.53 7.65 -1.78
CA ARG A 77 0.45 7.18 -0.39
C ARG A 77 1.68 6.39 0.05
N GLY A 78 2.33 5.68 -0.87
CA GLY A 78 3.61 5.00 -0.62
C GLY A 78 4.74 6.00 -0.44
N SER A 79 4.84 6.98 -1.33
CA SER A 79 5.87 8.04 -1.27
C SER A 79 5.74 8.91 -0.02
N ALA A 80 4.52 9.30 0.37
CA ALA A 80 4.29 10.07 1.59
C ALA A 80 4.73 9.31 2.86
N ARG A 81 4.46 8.00 2.94
CA ARG A 81 4.92 7.15 4.06
C ARG A 81 6.43 6.97 4.08
N ALA A 82 7.04 6.79 2.91
CA ALA A 82 8.49 6.71 2.79
C ALA A 82 9.14 8.01 3.31
N ALA A 83 8.65 9.17 2.89
CA ALA A 83 9.15 10.46 3.38
C ALA A 83 9.02 10.62 4.90
N GLN A 84 7.89 10.20 5.49
CA GLN A 84 7.67 10.25 6.94
C GLN A 84 8.59 9.34 7.75
N THR A 85 9.01 8.19 7.19
CA THR A 85 9.83 7.20 7.89
C THR A 85 11.33 7.39 7.69
N GLN A 86 11.76 8.03 6.60
CA GLN A 86 13.17 8.28 6.30
C GLN A 86 13.86 9.20 7.33
N LEU A 87 13.23 10.31 7.72
CA LEU A 87 13.79 11.26 8.69
C LEU A 87 14.12 10.62 10.06
N PRO A 88 13.17 9.95 10.75
CA PRO A 88 13.48 9.29 12.02
C PRO A 88 14.48 8.13 11.86
N ALA A 89 14.46 7.41 10.73
CA ALA A 89 15.44 6.35 10.46
C ALA A 89 16.87 6.90 10.33
N MET A 90 17.05 8.02 9.62
CA MET A 90 18.34 8.70 9.52
C MET A 90 18.81 9.23 10.87
N ALA A 91 17.92 9.83 11.66
CA ALA A 91 18.24 10.30 13.01
C ALA A 91 18.68 9.14 13.92
N ALA A 92 17.98 8.01 13.87
CA ALA A 92 18.33 6.80 14.60
C ALA A 92 19.68 6.22 14.17
N MET A 93 19.97 6.19 12.86
CA MET A 93 21.29 5.77 12.34
C MET A 93 22.41 6.67 12.87
N LEU A 94 22.25 8.00 12.81
CA LEU A 94 23.23 8.96 13.32
C LEU A 94 23.46 8.77 14.83
N ALA A 95 22.39 8.65 15.61
CA ALA A 95 22.47 8.39 17.05
C ALA A 95 23.21 7.08 17.35
N GLY A 96 22.91 6.00 16.60
CA GLY A 96 23.61 4.71 16.73
C GLY A 96 25.10 4.81 16.44
N MET A 97 25.50 5.56 15.40
CA MET A 97 26.92 5.79 15.10
C MET A 97 27.64 6.57 16.21
N LEU A 98 27.00 7.59 16.78
CA LEU A 98 27.56 8.35 17.89
C LEU A 98 27.77 7.49 19.15
N ILE A 99 26.81 6.61 19.47
CA ILE A 99 26.93 5.66 20.59
C ILE A 99 28.05 4.64 20.34
N ALA A 100 28.19 4.15 19.10
CA ALA A 100 29.27 3.23 18.75
C ALA A 100 30.65 3.90 18.83
N ALA A 101 30.76 5.15 18.36
CA ALA A 101 31.98 5.93 18.36
C ALA A 101 32.40 6.41 19.76
N SER A 102 31.45 6.64 20.67
CA SER A 102 31.73 7.02 22.06
C SER A 102 32.19 5.85 22.94
N GLY A 103 32.34 4.66 22.36
CA GLY A 103 32.92 3.50 23.04
C GLY A 103 31.95 2.82 23.98
N GLY A 104 30.82 2.32 23.47
CA GLY A 104 29.80 1.54 24.20
C GLY A 104 30.27 0.21 24.83
N GLY A 105 31.42 0.20 25.52
CA GLY A 105 31.83 -0.81 26.46
C GLY A 105 31.49 -0.37 27.89
N THR A 106 30.88 -1.28 28.65
CA THR A 106 30.59 -1.22 30.08
C THR A 106 29.25 -0.58 30.50
N LEU A 107 28.18 -1.35 30.33
CA LEU A 107 27.21 -1.50 31.44
C LEU A 107 27.95 -2.19 32.60
N ALA A 108 28.78 -1.45 33.32
CA ALA A 108 29.40 -1.91 34.56
C ALA A 108 28.34 -1.90 35.67
N LEU A 109 27.54 -2.96 35.73
CA LEU A 109 27.07 -3.47 37.02
C LEU A 109 28.31 -4.06 37.73
N GLN A 110 29.21 -3.21 38.21
CA GLN A 110 30.24 -3.63 39.16
C GLN A 110 29.69 -3.37 40.56
N PRO A 111 29.41 -4.43 41.35
CA PRO A 111 29.10 -4.27 42.76
C PRO A 111 30.30 -3.61 43.44
N GLN A 112 29.99 -2.57 44.21
CA GLN A 112 30.93 -1.81 45.02
C GLN A 112 31.86 -2.70 45.86
N TRP A 113 33.13 -2.34 45.86
CA TRP A 113 34.20 -2.92 46.68
C TRP A 113 33.94 -2.77 48.20
N ASP A 114 34.22 -3.82 48.99
CA ASP A 114 34.20 -3.83 50.47
C ASP A 114 35.60 -4.15 51.03
N PRO A 115 36.32 -3.16 51.64
CA PRO A 115 37.67 -3.33 52.16
C PRO A 115 37.76 -3.95 53.57
N ARG A 116 36.70 -4.54 54.15
CA ARG A 116 36.72 -5.01 55.55
C ARG A 116 36.32 -6.47 55.79
N ARG A 117 36.84 -7.42 55.01
CA ARG A 117 36.79 -8.84 55.42
C ARG A 117 38.18 -9.31 55.89
N PRO A 118 38.35 -9.67 57.18
CA PRO A 118 39.58 -10.29 57.68
C PRO A 118 39.74 -11.72 57.16
#